data_AF-A0A6M1SMN2-F1
#
_entry.id   AF-A0A6M1SMN2-F1
#
_cell.length_a   1.000
_cell.length_b   1.000
_cell.length_c   1.000
_cell.angle_alpha   90.00
_cell.angle_beta   90.00
_cell.angle_gamma   90.00
#
_symmetry.space_group_name_H-M   'P 1'
#
loop_
_entity.id
_entity.type
_entity.pdbx_description
1 polymer ?
#
loop_
_entity_poly.entity_id
_entity_poly.type
_entity_poly.pdbx_seq_one_letter_code
_entity_poly.pdbx_strand_id
1 'polypeptide(L)'
;MTNMLKQITPIMLILLLGIYAQPFAQQTGQQQMQQQMQQMQNMMQHINQLMERTQTMTQEMSRRMEQSKNETIRNQYQMTHRMGEQLGMVLGNLKNAAERCNLMLQNREMMQDEEMKQDMERLRTRLQNMTGQMDEAVMAMERINKRLRAMESTGS
;
A
#
# COMPACT_ATOMS: atom_id res chain seq x y z
N MET A 1 -44.47 -25.76 -64.32
CA MET A 1 -44.80 -24.94 -63.15
C MET A 1 -45.38 -25.88 -62.09
N THR A 2 -44.54 -26.46 -61.21
CA THR A 2 -44.36 -26.06 -59.79
C THR A 2 -45.65 -26.32 -58.98
N ASN A 3 -45.76 -27.27 -58.05
CA ASN A 3 -44.81 -27.65 -56.99
C ASN A 3 -45.06 -29.08 -56.48
N MET A 4 -44.05 -29.94 -56.58
CA MET A 4 -43.72 -30.87 -55.49
C MET A 4 -42.98 -30.08 -54.43
N LEU A 5 -43.41 -30.08 -53.16
CA LEU A 5 -42.52 -30.07 -51.99
C LEU A 5 -43.29 -29.99 -50.65
N LYS A 6 -42.78 -30.76 -49.68
CA LYS A 6 -42.86 -30.58 -48.21
C LYS A 6 -43.95 -31.35 -47.44
N GLN A 7 -43.79 -32.68 -47.42
CA GLN A 7 -43.74 -33.37 -46.13
C GLN A 7 -42.29 -33.28 -45.61
N ILE A 8 -42.04 -32.49 -44.57
CA ILE A 8 -40.79 -32.52 -43.79
C ILE A 8 -41.15 -32.33 -42.31
N THR A 9 -41.33 -33.48 -41.66
CA THR A 9 -40.78 -33.88 -40.35
C THR A 9 -40.40 -32.76 -39.35
N PRO A 10 -41.11 -32.59 -38.22
CA PRO A 10 -40.74 -31.64 -37.18
C PRO A 10 -39.88 -32.35 -36.12
N ILE A 11 -38.60 -32.58 -36.38
CA ILE A 11 -37.65 -33.10 -35.36
C ILE A 11 -36.43 -32.17 -35.17
N MET A 12 -36.20 -31.19 -36.04
CA MET A 12 -35.08 -30.24 -35.89
C MET A 12 -35.51 -28.90 -35.26
N LEU A 13 -35.96 -28.90 -34.00
CA LEU A 13 -36.19 -27.62 -33.29
C LEU A 13 -35.81 -27.67 -31.80
N ILE A 14 -34.90 -28.57 -31.41
CA ILE A 14 -34.40 -28.69 -30.02
C ILE A 14 -32.85 -28.65 -30.00
N LEU A 15 -32.22 -27.79 -30.82
CA LEU A 15 -30.75 -27.71 -30.90
C LEU A 15 -30.19 -26.27 -30.80
N LEU A 16 -31.01 -25.28 -30.42
CA LEU A 16 -30.59 -23.86 -30.40
C LEU A 16 -30.73 -23.15 -29.04
N LEU A 17 -30.89 -23.88 -27.93
CA LEU A 17 -31.03 -23.28 -26.59
C LEU A 17 -29.82 -23.44 -25.66
N GLY A 18 -28.63 -23.80 -26.19
CA GLY A 18 -27.46 -24.13 -25.36
C GLY A 18 -26.36 -23.07 -25.24
N ILE A 19 -26.42 -21.92 -25.91
CA ILE A 19 -25.21 -21.08 -26.16
C ILE A 19 -25.07 -19.84 -25.24
N TYR A 20 -26.04 -19.53 -24.38
CA TYR A 20 -25.94 -18.35 -23.50
C TYR A 20 -25.41 -18.66 -22.08
N ALA A 21 -24.38 -19.50 -21.97
CA ALA A 21 -23.55 -19.51 -20.76
C ALA A 21 -22.65 -18.27 -20.81
N GLN A 22 -23.10 -17.17 -20.21
CA GLN A 22 -22.34 -15.93 -20.09
C GLN A 22 -21.01 -16.17 -19.36
N PRO A 23 -19.85 -15.76 -19.90
CA PRO A 23 -18.58 -15.83 -19.19
C PRO A 23 -18.45 -14.64 -18.22
N PHE A 24 -19.34 -14.54 -17.24
CA PHE A 24 -19.34 -13.44 -16.26
C PHE A 24 -18.17 -13.51 -15.26
N ALA A 25 -17.45 -14.64 -15.20
CA ALA A 25 -16.36 -14.87 -14.26
C ALA A 25 -14.99 -14.31 -14.70
N GLN A 26 -14.78 -14.02 -16.00
CA GLN A 26 -13.46 -13.58 -16.49
C GLN A 26 -13.26 -12.06 -16.50
N GLN A 27 -14.31 -11.26 -16.58
CA GLN A 27 -14.18 -9.79 -16.62
C GLN A 27 -13.95 -9.14 -15.24
N THR A 28 -14.44 -9.76 -14.16
CA THR A 28 -14.33 -9.21 -12.79
C THR A 28 -12.90 -9.29 -12.22
N GLY A 29 -12.16 -10.36 -12.51
CA GLY A 29 -10.81 -10.55 -11.97
C GLY A 29 -9.79 -9.51 -12.46
N GLN A 30 -9.95 -9.01 -13.68
CA GLN A 30 -9.00 -8.06 -14.28
C GLN A 30 -9.14 -6.65 -13.70
N GLN A 31 -10.36 -6.22 -13.38
CA GLN A 31 -10.62 -4.94 -12.71
C GLN A 31 -10.10 -4.93 -11.27
N GLN A 32 -10.33 -6.02 -10.52
CA GLN A 32 -9.88 -6.13 -9.14
C GLN A 32 -8.35 -6.03 -9.03
N MET A 33 -7.62 -6.70 -9.93
CA MET A 33 -6.16 -6.64 -9.97
C MET A 33 -5.64 -5.20 -10.24
N GLN A 34 -6.28 -4.47 -11.14
CA GLN A 34 -5.90 -3.09 -11.44
C GLN A 34 -6.07 -2.17 -10.21
N GLN A 35 -7.17 -2.36 -9.46
CA GLN A 35 -7.41 -1.63 -8.23
C GLN A 35 -6.38 -1.96 -7.14
N GLN A 36 -6.00 -3.24 -7.01
CA GLN A 36 -4.97 -3.66 -6.05
C GLN A 36 -3.60 -3.02 -6.35
N MET A 37 -3.20 -2.97 -7.62
CA MET A 37 -1.97 -2.31 -8.03
C MET A 37 -1.99 -0.80 -7.73
N GLN A 38 -3.11 -0.13 -7.98
CA GLN A 38 -3.22 1.30 -7.72
C GLN A 38 -3.12 1.62 -6.22
N GLN A 39 -3.75 0.82 -5.37
CA GLN A 39 -3.63 0.97 -3.92
C GLN A 39 -2.19 0.77 -3.44
N MET A 40 -1.47 -0.19 -4.01
CA MET A 40 -0.05 -0.40 -3.70
C MET A 40 0.82 0.78 -4.13
N GLN A 41 0.57 1.36 -5.30
CA GLN A 41 1.28 2.56 -5.76
C GLN A 41 1.05 3.75 -4.81
N ASN A 42 -0.18 3.99 -4.41
CA ASN A 42 -0.52 5.04 -3.45
C ASN A 42 0.18 4.81 -2.10
N MET A 43 0.19 3.58 -1.61
CA MET A 43 0.89 3.23 -0.37
C MET A 43 2.39 3.46 -0.48
N MET A 44 3.03 3.07 -1.58
CA MET A 44 4.46 3.33 -1.80
C MET A 44 4.79 4.82 -1.85
N GLN A 45 3.95 5.63 -2.52
CA GLN A 45 4.10 7.09 -2.51
C GLN A 45 3.99 7.65 -1.10
N HIS A 46 3.00 7.18 -0.33
CA HIS A 46 2.82 7.60 1.04
C HIS A 46 4.01 7.21 1.93
N ILE A 47 4.53 5.97 1.81
CA ILE A 47 5.74 5.55 2.53
C ILE A 47 6.93 6.44 2.17
N ASN A 48 7.13 6.81 0.91
CA ASN A 48 8.20 7.74 0.51
C ASN A 48 8.04 9.12 1.18
N GLN A 49 6.82 9.65 1.27
CA GLN A 49 6.54 10.90 1.98
C GLN A 49 6.87 10.79 3.47
N LEU A 50 6.50 9.67 4.11
CA LEU A 50 6.85 9.42 5.52
C LEU A 50 8.36 9.32 5.72
N MET A 51 9.08 8.69 4.80
CA MET A 51 10.54 8.61 4.83
C MET A 51 11.17 10.00 4.74
N GLU A 52 10.72 10.82 3.80
CA GLU A 52 11.22 12.20 3.64
C GLU A 52 10.97 13.03 4.89
N ARG A 53 9.72 13.04 5.40
CA ARG A 53 9.36 13.74 6.65
C ARG A 53 10.23 13.30 7.82
N THR A 54 10.45 11.99 7.95
CA THR A 54 11.29 11.42 8.99
C THR A 54 12.75 11.87 8.85
N GLN A 55 13.31 11.84 7.64
CA GLN A 55 14.68 12.29 7.38
C GLN A 55 14.86 13.78 7.68
N THR A 56 13.95 14.63 7.20
CA THR A 56 13.99 16.07 7.47
C THR A 56 13.94 16.36 8.97
N MET A 57 13.06 15.67 9.68
CA MET A 57 12.93 15.81 11.12
C MET A 57 14.21 15.39 11.85
N THR A 58 14.79 14.24 11.49
CA THR A 58 16.03 13.71 12.08
C THR A 58 17.21 14.65 11.85
N GLN A 59 17.34 15.20 10.63
CA GLN A 59 18.37 16.20 10.30
C GLN A 59 18.20 17.48 11.13
N GLU A 60 16.97 17.96 11.27
CA GLU A 60 16.72 19.14 12.08
C GLU A 60 17.03 18.92 13.56
N MET A 61 16.65 17.76 14.11
CA MET A 61 17.00 17.40 15.50
C MET A 61 18.50 17.37 15.71
N SER A 62 19.28 16.87 14.74
CA SER A 62 20.74 16.89 14.82
C SER A 62 21.28 18.32 14.92
N ARG A 63 20.81 19.22 14.04
CA ARG A 63 21.22 20.64 14.06
C ARG A 63 20.86 21.32 15.37
N ARG A 64 19.64 21.09 15.89
CA ARG A 64 19.20 21.68 17.15
C ARG A 64 19.95 21.11 18.35
N MET A 65 20.24 19.82 18.34
CA MET A 65 21.08 19.18 19.35
C MET A 65 22.47 19.83 19.44
N GLU A 66 23.07 20.21 18.31
CA GLU A 66 24.35 20.92 18.27
C GLU A 66 24.25 22.37 18.75
N GLN A 67 23.14 23.05 18.47
CA GLN A 67 22.92 24.46 18.82
C GLN A 67 22.45 24.66 20.27
N SER A 68 21.79 23.66 20.86
CA SER A 68 21.20 23.79 22.18
C SER A 68 22.26 23.78 23.26
N LYS A 69 22.25 24.82 24.10
CA LYS A 69 23.13 24.94 25.28
C LYS A 69 22.57 24.23 26.51
N ASN A 70 21.29 23.87 26.50
CA ASN A 70 20.63 23.20 27.61
C ASN A 70 20.79 21.69 27.47
N GLU A 71 21.53 21.06 28.40
CA GLU A 71 21.81 19.61 28.37
C GLU A 71 20.53 18.75 28.43
N THR A 72 19.50 19.21 29.17
CA THR A 72 18.22 18.48 29.23
C THR A 72 17.55 18.46 27.87
N ILE A 73 17.50 19.60 27.19
CA ILE A 73 16.90 19.70 25.84
C ILE A 73 17.74 18.94 24.82
N ARG A 74 19.06 19.02 24.91
CA ARG A 74 20.00 18.28 24.05
C ARG A 74 19.79 16.77 24.16
N ASN A 75 19.63 16.23 25.37
CA ASN A 75 19.35 14.80 25.58
C ASN A 75 18.02 14.39 24.94
N GLN A 76 17.00 15.24 24.99
CA GLN A 76 15.71 14.97 24.35
C GLN A 76 15.80 15.01 22.82
N TYR A 77 16.55 15.94 22.23
CA TYR A 77 16.83 15.92 20.80
C TYR A 77 17.59 14.66 20.39
N GLN A 78 18.58 14.23 21.18
CA GLN A 78 19.34 13.00 20.92
C GLN A 78 18.43 11.76 20.92
N MET A 79 17.56 11.64 21.93
CA MET A 79 16.62 10.51 22.01
C MET A 79 15.69 10.50 20.80
N THR A 80 15.11 11.66 20.47
CA THR A 80 14.16 11.78 19.36
C THR A 80 14.85 11.54 18.00
N HIS A 81 16.10 11.98 17.83
CA HIS A 81 16.91 11.70 16.64
C HIS A 81 17.09 10.19 16.43
N ARG A 82 17.47 9.44 17.48
CA ARG A 82 17.61 7.96 17.39
C ARG A 82 16.29 7.28 17.05
N MET A 83 15.17 7.76 17.62
CA MET A 83 13.84 7.26 17.25
C MET A 83 13.54 7.52 15.77
N GLY A 84 13.93 8.68 15.25
CA GLY A 84 13.77 9.03 13.84
C GLY A 84 14.59 8.13 12.91
N GLU A 85 15.83 7.81 13.28
CA GLU A 85 16.65 6.84 12.53
C GLU A 85 16.02 5.45 12.52
N GLN A 86 15.54 4.97 13.67
CA GLN A 86 14.84 3.68 13.77
C GLN A 86 13.57 3.65 12.93
N LEU A 87 12.77 4.72 12.98
CA LEU A 87 11.56 4.85 12.18
C LEU A 87 11.89 4.87 10.68
N GLY A 88 12.96 5.55 10.29
CA GLY A 88 13.47 5.54 8.92
C GLY A 88 13.85 4.14 8.42
N MET A 89 14.50 3.33 9.26
CA MET A 89 14.82 1.94 8.93
C MET A 89 13.56 1.08 8.75
N VAL A 90 12.58 1.22 9.65
CA VAL A 90 11.31 0.48 9.56
C VAL A 90 10.52 0.88 8.31
N LEU A 91 10.45 2.18 8.00
CA LEU A 91 9.83 2.67 6.76
C LEU A 91 10.55 2.12 5.52
N GLY A 92 11.88 2.03 5.53
CA GLY A 92 12.65 1.41 4.45
C GLY A 92 12.32 -0.08 4.27
N ASN A 93 12.22 -0.83 5.36
CA ASN A 93 11.79 -2.24 5.32
C ASN A 93 10.36 -2.39 4.81
N LEU A 94 9.46 -1.50 5.24
CA LEU A 94 8.07 -1.48 4.80
C LEU A 94 7.96 -1.17 3.30
N LYS A 95 8.74 -0.22 2.80
CA LYS A 95 8.85 0.08 1.37
C LYS A 95 9.30 -1.15 0.58
N ASN A 96 10.39 -1.80 1.01
CA ASN A 96 10.90 -3.00 0.34
C ASN A 96 9.86 -4.13 0.32
N ALA A 97 9.12 -4.32 1.41
CA ALA A 97 8.03 -5.30 1.47
C ALA A 97 6.87 -4.94 0.52
N ALA A 98 6.53 -3.64 0.44
CA ALA A 98 5.52 -3.13 -0.49
C ALA A 98 5.95 -3.30 -1.96
N GLU A 99 7.20 -3.03 -2.31
CA GLU A 99 7.75 -3.25 -3.65
C GLU A 99 7.68 -4.73 -4.04
N ARG A 100 8.09 -5.64 -3.14
CA ARG A 100 7.97 -7.09 -3.36
C ARG A 100 6.52 -7.53 -3.52
N CYS A 101 5.62 -7.01 -2.70
CA CYS A 101 4.18 -7.25 -2.82
C CYS A 101 3.65 -6.81 -4.20
N ASN A 102 4.07 -5.64 -4.68
CA ASN A 102 3.68 -5.13 -5.99
C ASN A 102 4.23 -6.00 -7.15
N LEU A 103 5.45 -6.51 -7.03
CA LEU A 103 6.02 -7.44 -8.01
C LEU A 103 5.26 -8.77 -8.06
N MET A 104 4.87 -9.31 -6.90
CA MET A 104 4.06 -10.54 -6.82
C MET A 104 2.67 -10.35 -7.45
N LEU A 105 2.01 -9.21 -7.21
CA LEU A 105 0.71 -8.89 -7.85
C LEU A 105 0.79 -8.80 -9.38
N GLN A 106 1.93 -8.42 -9.93
CA GLN A 106 2.14 -8.37 -11.38
C GLN A 106 2.38 -9.74 -12.00
N ASN A 107 2.74 -10.75 -11.19
CA ASN A 107 2.96 -12.10 -11.68
C ASN A 107 1.62 -12.84 -11.85
N ARG A 108 1.14 -12.93 -13.10
CA ARG A 108 -0.12 -13.61 -13.45
C ARG A 108 -0.13 -15.10 -13.14
N GLU A 109 1.01 -15.79 -13.11
CA GLU A 109 1.06 -17.22 -12.79
C GLU A 109 0.77 -17.45 -11.31
N MET A 110 1.37 -16.63 -10.44
CA MET A 110 1.08 -16.66 -9.01
C MET A 110 -0.38 -16.27 -8.71
N MET A 111 -0.91 -15.28 -9.44
CA MET A 111 -2.28 -14.79 -9.24
C MET A 111 -3.36 -15.69 -9.89
N GLN A 112 -3.00 -16.85 -10.43
CA GLN A 112 -4.00 -17.86 -10.84
C GLN A 112 -4.40 -18.77 -9.68
N ASP A 113 -3.57 -18.89 -8.66
CA ASP A 113 -3.84 -19.66 -7.46
C ASP A 113 -4.70 -18.85 -6.46
N GLU A 114 -5.82 -19.43 -6.03
CA GLU A 114 -6.75 -18.79 -5.09
C GLU A 114 -6.16 -18.65 -3.68
N GLU A 115 -5.32 -19.58 -3.22
CA GLU A 115 -4.64 -19.46 -1.92
C GLU A 115 -3.66 -18.30 -1.95
N MET A 116 -2.89 -18.19 -3.05
CA MET A 116 -1.95 -17.09 -3.26
C MET A 116 -2.67 -15.74 -3.31
N LYS A 117 -3.83 -15.64 -3.97
CA LYS A 117 -4.65 -14.41 -3.96
C LYS A 117 -5.04 -14.01 -2.54
N GLN A 118 -5.47 -14.96 -1.71
CA GLN A 118 -5.86 -14.67 -0.32
C GLN A 118 -4.66 -14.23 0.52
N ASP A 119 -3.52 -14.89 0.38
CA ASP A 119 -2.31 -14.53 1.12
C ASP A 119 -1.76 -13.18 0.68
N MET A 120 -1.83 -12.86 -0.61
CA MET A 120 -1.49 -11.53 -1.13
C MET A 120 -2.42 -10.44 -0.57
N GLU A 121 -3.71 -10.72 -0.48
CA GLU A 121 -4.69 -9.80 0.09
C GLU A 121 -4.42 -9.53 1.59
N ARG A 122 -4.07 -10.58 2.35
CA ARG A 122 -3.66 -10.45 3.76
C ARG A 122 -2.37 -9.66 3.90
N LEU A 123 -1.36 -9.96 3.07
CA LEU A 123 -0.08 -9.25 3.08
C LEU A 123 -0.30 -7.77 2.81
N ARG A 124 -1.07 -7.44 1.77
CA ARG A 124 -1.43 -6.07 1.41
C ARG A 124 -2.13 -5.33 2.55
N THR A 125 -3.15 -5.95 3.15
CA THR A 125 -3.87 -5.39 4.30
C THR A 125 -2.92 -5.12 5.46
N ARG A 126 -2.00 -6.05 5.74
CA ARG A 126 -0.99 -5.88 6.78
C ARG A 126 -0.04 -4.71 6.48
N LEU A 127 0.43 -4.59 5.24
CA LEU A 127 1.28 -3.48 4.83
C LEU A 127 0.55 -2.13 4.95
N GLN A 128 -0.73 -2.07 4.60
CA GLN A 128 -1.55 -0.88 4.75
C GLN A 128 -1.71 -0.49 6.22
N ASN A 129 -2.00 -1.45 7.10
CA ASN A 129 -2.12 -1.22 8.54
C ASN A 129 -0.79 -0.73 9.13
N MET A 130 0.32 -1.37 8.77
CA MET A 130 1.65 -0.94 9.20
C MET A 130 1.98 0.47 8.69
N THR A 131 1.60 0.79 7.45
CA THR A 131 1.77 2.14 6.90
C THR A 131 1.01 3.17 7.72
N GLY A 132 -0.24 2.88 8.11
CA GLY A 132 -1.02 3.75 8.99
C GLY A 132 -0.37 3.95 10.37
N GLN A 133 0.12 2.86 10.97
CA GLN A 133 0.86 2.95 12.24
C GLN A 133 2.15 3.78 12.12
N MET A 134 2.83 3.71 10.98
CA MET A 134 4.02 4.54 10.73
C MET A 134 3.66 6.02 10.56
N ASP A 135 2.56 6.35 9.89
CA ASP A 135 2.09 7.74 9.78
C ASP A 135 1.78 8.33 11.16
N GLU A 136 1.08 7.57 12.01
CA GLU A 136 0.81 7.96 13.41
C GLU A 136 2.10 8.18 14.20
N ALA A 137 3.11 7.31 14.01
CA ALA A 137 4.41 7.43 14.65
C ALA A 137 5.16 8.69 14.19
N VAL A 138 5.19 8.98 12.88
CA VAL A 138 5.79 10.20 12.33
C VAL A 138 5.09 11.44 12.90
N MET A 139 3.76 11.46 12.92
CA MET A 139 2.98 12.57 13.50
C MET A 139 3.23 12.75 15.00
N ALA A 140 3.39 11.67 15.76
CA ALA A 140 3.74 11.74 17.17
C ALA A 140 5.13 12.36 17.37
N MET A 141 6.11 11.93 16.58
CA MET A 141 7.46 12.51 16.61
C MET A 141 7.48 13.99 16.21
N GLU A 142 6.72 14.39 15.19
CA GLU A 142 6.60 15.79 14.81
C GLU A 142 6.01 16.65 15.94
N ARG A 143 5.02 16.12 16.69
CA ARG A 143 4.48 16.79 17.88
C ARG A 143 5.52 16.91 18.99
N ILE A 144 6.33 15.88 19.22
CA ILE A 144 7.44 15.93 20.18
C ILE A 144 8.44 17.01 19.75
N ASN A 145 8.84 17.02 18.47
CA ASN A 145 9.77 18.02 17.94
C ASN A 145 9.25 19.45 18.14
N LYS A 146 7.97 19.71 17.83
CA LYS A 146 7.33 21.01 18.07
C LYS A 146 7.37 21.43 19.53
N ARG A 147 7.11 20.50 20.46
CA ARG A 147 7.19 20.76 21.91
C ARG A 147 8.61 21.06 22.36
N LEU A 148 9.61 20.33 21.85
CA LEU A 148 11.02 20.57 22.17
C LEU A 148 11.46 21.98 21.78
N ARG A 149 11.05 22.44 20.60
CA ARG A 149 11.33 23.82 20.15
C ARG A 149 10.65 24.86 21.04
N ALA A 150 9.40 24.63 21.42
CA ALA A 150 8.69 25.55 22.30
C ALA A 150 9.43 25.68 23.65
N MET A 151 9.84 24.57 24.24
CA MET A 151 10.61 24.56 25.49
C MET A 151 11.96 25.28 25.36
N GLU A 152 12.66 25.08 24.23
CA GLU A 152 13.92 25.76 23.93
C GLU A 152 13.73 27.28 23.80
N SER A 153 12.63 27.73 23.17
CA SER A 153 12.31 29.16 23.02
C SER A 153 11.85 29.83 24.32
N THR A 154 11.23 29.09 25.25
CA THR A 154 10.77 29.63 26.55
C THR A 154 11.83 29.56 27.64
N GLY A 155 12.86 28.72 27.46
CA GLY A 155 13.98 28.57 28.38
C GLY A 155 15.25 29.33 27.98
N SER A 156 15.19 30.09 26.88
CA SER A 156 16.22 31.04 26.42
C SER A 156 15.91 32.44 26.93
#